data_AF-A0A075AZ63-F1
#
_entry.id   AF-A0A075AZ63-F1
#
_cell.length_a   1.000
_cell.length_b   1.000
_cell.length_c   1.000
_cell.angle_alpha   90.00
_cell.angle_beta   90.00
_cell.angle_gamma   90.00
#
_symmetry.space_group_name_H-M   'P 1'
#
loop_
_entity.id
_entity.type
_entity.pdbx_description
1 polymer ?
#
loop_
_entity_poly.entity_id
_entity_poly.type
_entity_poly.pdbx_seq_one_letter_code
_entity_poly.pdbx_strand_id
1 'polypeptide(L)'
;MKYNLKTMATTTTFFKRFYLKHSIMDYQPKYITTACLFIAAKSCNVHFGHIDEFTKLIKNISSDILEFFVFNELNFHLLVHHPYQPIYGIYLEVQKFMNVKTDILKQVYSKACKIANRSLTTDVEFLFSPAQIAIACWYSEYLMDMGDFNRLEGIMAEIRNEIQSSYMPPKERIMEISEKLKKCANKEHDPTSDLYKGYWHGYKSHKDLPKQSDHTVFEN
;
A
#
# COMPACT_ATOMS: atom_id res chain seq x y z
N MET A 1 13.75 -0.06 12.63
CA MET A 1 13.68 -0.91 11.42
C MET A 1 13.81 -0.04 10.18
N LYS A 2 14.79 -0.28 9.30
CA LYS A 2 14.77 0.28 7.94
C LYS A 2 13.88 -0.62 7.09
N TYR A 3 12.67 -0.19 6.77
CA TYR A 3 11.79 -0.95 5.88
C TYR A 3 12.23 -0.78 4.43
N ASN A 4 12.06 -1.82 3.61
CA ASN A 4 12.27 -1.72 2.18
C ASN A 4 11.24 -0.74 1.59
N LEU A 5 11.71 0.20 0.76
CA LEU A 5 10.88 1.21 0.12
C LEU A 5 9.72 0.57 -0.66
N LYS A 6 9.97 -0.56 -1.32
CA LYS A 6 8.97 -1.32 -2.05
C LYS A 6 7.85 -1.83 -1.13
N THR A 7 8.19 -2.35 0.04
CA THR A 7 7.21 -2.85 1.02
C THR A 7 6.36 -1.72 1.58
N MET A 8 6.96 -0.57 1.90
CA MET A 8 6.21 0.59 2.36
C MET A 8 5.25 1.10 1.28
N ALA A 9 5.72 1.20 0.04
CA ALA A 9 4.88 1.60 -1.08
C ALA A 9 3.69 0.65 -1.30
N THR A 10 3.93 -0.66 -1.31
CA THR A 10 2.88 -1.67 -1.42
C THR A 10 1.87 -1.58 -0.26
N THR A 11 2.36 -1.32 0.95
CA THR A 11 1.49 -1.13 2.12
C THR A 11 0.55 0.06 1.93
N THR A 12 1.06 1.19 1.45
CA THR A 12 0.26 2.39 1.16
C THR A 12 -0.79 2.12 0.10
N THR A 13 -0.44 1.43 -1.00
CA THR A 13 -1.39 1.08 -2.06
C THR A 13 -2.50 0.16 -1.53
N PHE A 14 -2.16 -0.86 -0.72
CA PHE A 14 -3.16 -1.74 -0.10
C PHE A 14 -4.08 -0.99 0.85
N PHE A 15 -3.52 -0.10 1.68
CA PHE A 15 -4.31 0.73 2.58
C PHE A 15 -5.34 1.57 1.82
N LYS A 16 -4.91 2.24 0.74
CA LYS A 16 -5.83 3.05 -0.08
C LYS A 16 -6.88 2.19 -0.78
N ARG A 17 -6.50 1.07 -1.41
CA ARG A 17 -7.45 0.15 -2.05
C ARG A 17 -8.52 -0.35 -1.08
N PHE A 18 -8.15 -0.59 0.18
CA PHE A 18 -9.09 -1.01 1.21
C PHE A 18 -10.10 0.10 1.54
N TYR A 19 -9.63 1.32 1.80
CA TYR A 19 -10.49 2.46 2.17
C TYR A 19 -11.25 3.10 1.00
N LEU A 20 -10.95 2.73 -0.24
CA LEU A 20 -11.83 3.04 -1.37
C LEU A 20 -13.15 2.27 -1.31
N LYS A 21 -13.17 1.10 -0.66
CA LYS A 21 -14.37 0.26 -0.52
C LYS A 21 -15.02 0.36 0.86
N HIS A 22 -14.25 0.67 1.90
CA HIS A 22 -14.70 0.61 3.29
C HIS A 22 -14.61 1.97 3.99
N SER A 23 -15.53 2.20 4.92
CA SER A 23 -15.50 3.38 5.78
C SER A 23 -14.44 3.26 6.88
N ILE A 24 -13.81 4.39 7.19
CA ILE A 24 -12.86 4.53 8.32
C ILE A 24 -13.59 4.37 9.67
N MET A 25 -14.90 4.59 9.71
CA MET A 25 -15.71 4.43 10.93
C MET A 25 -15.94 2.97 11.30
N ASP A 26 -15.94 2.06 10.31
CA ASP A 26 -16.15 0.63 10.53
C ASP A 26 -14.84 -0.08 10.87
N TYR A 27 -13.77 0.25 10.14
CA TYR A 27 -12.47 -0.38 10.34
C TYR A 27 -11.44 0.65 10.78
N GLN A 28 -10.86 0.43 11.96
CA GLN A 28 -9.88 1.36 12.49
C GLN A 28 -8.56 1.32 11.68
N PRO A 29 -8.04 2.48 11.20
CA PRO A 29 -6.82 2.57 10.40
C PRO A 29 -5.60 1.91 11.04
N LYS A 30 -5.49 1.97 12.37
CA LYS A 30 -4.36 1.38 13.09
C LYS A 30 -4.20 -0.11 12.81
N TYR A 31 -5.31 -0.86 12.82
CA TYR A 31 -5.27 -2.32 12.63
C TYR A 31 -5.13 -2.69 11.16
N ILE A 32 -5.85 -2.00 10.28
CA ILE A 32 -5.77 -2.22 8.84
C ILE A 32 -4.37 -1.93 8.30
N THR A 33 -3.74 -0.81 8.68
CA THR A 33 -2.36 -0.50 8.23
C THR A 33 -1.38 -1.58 8.66
N THR A 34 -1.52 -2.13 9.87
CA THR A 34 -0.64 -3.21 10.32
C THR A 34 -0.90 -4.51 9.55
N ALA A 35 -2.15 -4.86 9.28
CA ALA A 35 -2.48 -6.02 8.44
C ALA A 35 -1.94 -5.85 7.00
N CYS A 36 -2.15 -4.68 6.38
CA CYS A 36 -1.61 -4.37 5.05
C CYS A 36 -0.07 -4.45 5.02
N LEU A 37 0.61 -3.99 6.06
CA LEU A 37 2.08 -4.06 6.16
C LEU A 37 2.57 -5.51 6.20
N PHE A 38 1.85 -6.37 6.93
CA PHE A 38 2.16 -7.79 7.00
C PHE A 38 2.01 -8.48 5.65
N ILE A 39 0.88 -8.25 4.99
CA ILE A 39 0.56 -8.80 3.67
C ILE A 39 1.57 -8.32 2.63
N ALA A 40 1.89 -7.02 2.63
CA ALA A 40 2.86 -6.43 1.71
C ALA A 40 4.24 -7.05 1.87
N ALA A 41 4.67 -7.33 3.10
CA ALA A 41 5.96 -7.93 3.34
C ALA A 41 6.02 -9.41 2.94
N LYS A 42 4.94 -10.17 3.18
CA LYS A 42 4.77 -11.53 2.63
C LYS A 42 4.83 -11.51 1.10
N SER A 43 4.07 -10.63 0.45
CA SER A 43 4.04 -10.49 -1.02
C SER A 43 5.39 -10.07 -1.62
N CYS A 44 6.15 -9.22 -0.92
CA CYS A 44 7.46 -8.77 -1.39
C CYS A 44 8.61 -9.73 -1.06
N ASN A 45 8.34 -10.92 -0.50
CA ASN A 45 9.34 -11.90 -0.03
C ASN A 45 10.40 -11.28 0.90
N VAL A 46 10.01 -10.30 1.71
CA VAL A 46 10.90 -9.72 2.71
C VAL A 46 10.85 -10.61 3.94
N HIS A 47 11.91 -11.38 4.14
CA HIS A 47 12.07 -12.23 5.31
C HIS A 47 12.25 -11.35 6.54
N PHE A 48 11.24 -11.31 7.41
CA PHE A 48 11.41 -10.73 8.74
C PHE A 48 12.24 -11.69 9.58
N GLY A 49 13.37 -11.23 10.11
CA GLY A 49 14.21 -12.02 11.01
C GLY A 49 13.49 -12.44 12.31
N HIS A 50 12.46 -11.70 12.72
CA HIS A 50 11.59 -12.07 13.84
C HIS A 50 10.13 -11.67 13.56
N ILE A 51 9.27 -12.66 13.36
CA ILE A 51 7.80 -12.49 13.37
C ILE A 51 7.34 -11.92 14.72
N ASP A 52 8.09 -12.22 15.79
CA ASP A 52 7.84 -11.77 17.17
C ASP A 52 7.90 -10.25 17.36
N GLU A 53 8.71 -9.53 16.57
CA GLU A 53 8.77 -8.07 16.64
C GLU A 53 7.52 -7.43 16.04
N PHE A 54 6.91 -8.10 15.06
CA PHE A 54 5.69 -7.66 14.41
C PHE A 54 4.45 -7.99 15.24
N THR A 55 4.41 -9.17 15.88
CA THR A 55 3.34 -9.54 16.83
C THR A 55 3.39 -8.68 18.11
N LYS A 56 4.54 -8.16 18.51
CA LYS A 56 4.63 -7.13 19.57
C LYS A 56 3.95 -5.80 19.21
N LEU A 57 3.88 -5.44 17.92
CA LEU A 57 3.10 -4.29 17.44
C LEU A 57 1.59 -4.61 17.41
N ILE A 58 1.24 -5.86 17.12
CA ILE A 58 -0.13 -6.40 17.17
C ILE A 58 -0.37 -7.11 18.51
N LYS A 59 -0.09 -6.45 19.63
CA LYS A 59 -0.55 -6.96 20.93
C LYS A 59 -2.08 -6.99 20.90
N ASN A 60 -2.67 -8.19 20.93
CA ASN A 60 -4.06 -8.50 21.28
C ASN A 60 -5.08 -8.76 20.16
N ILE A 61 -4.68 -8.93 18.90
CA ILE A 61 -5.64 -9.29 17.83
C ILE A 61 -5.22 -10.61 17.20
N SER A 62 -6.17 -11.52 17.04
CA SER A 62 -6.01 -12.73 16.23
C SER A 62 -5.65 -12.31 14.80
N SER A 63 -4.35 -12.21 14.54
CA SER A 63 -3.74 -11.65 13.32
C SER A 63 -4.32 -12.25 12.06
N ASP A 64 -4.62 -13.54 12.11
CA ASP A 64 -4.91 -14.34 10.94
C ASP A 64 -6.30 -14.05 10.36
N ILE A 65 -7.27 -13.71 11.20
CA ILE A 65 -8.64 -13.40 10.76
C ILE A 65 -8.66 -12.04 10.04
N LEU A 66 -8.02 -11.03 10.65
CA LEU A 66 -7.95 -9.70 10.05
C LEU A 66 -7.09 -9.72 8.78
N GLU A 67 -6.00 -10.49 8.77
CA GLU A 67 -5.19 -10.70 7.57
C GLU A 67 -6.02 -11.30 6.43
N PHE A 68 -6.75 -12.39 6.69
CA PHE A 68 -7.59 -13.02 5.67
C PHE A 68 -8.69 -12.10 5.16
N PHE A 69 -9.32 -11.33 6.06
CA PHE A 69 -10.31 -10.34 5.67
C PHE A 69 -9.74 -9.29 4.71
N VAL A 70 -8.58 -8.71 5.03
CA VAL A 70 -7.93 -7.74 4.15
C VAL A 70 -7.51 -8.37 2.81
N PHE A 71 -7.06 -9.63 2.79
CA PHE A 71 -6.80 -10.36 1.54
C PHE A 71 -8.01 -10.45 0.63
N ASN A 72 -9.16 -10.80 1.22
CA ASN A 72 -10.42 -10.90 0.50
C ASN A 72 -10.83 -9.55 -0.08
N GLU A 73 -10.75 -8.48 0.71
CA GLU A 73 -11.14 -7.14 0.28
C GLU A 73 -10.22 -6.54 -0.80
N LEU A 74 -8.97 -6.99 -0.87
CA LEU A 74 -8.04 -6.67 -1.95
C LEU A 74 -8.30 -7.49 -3.23
N ASN A 75 -9.34 -8.33 -3.26
CA ASN A 75 -9.66 -9.25 -4.35
C ASN A 75 -8.46 -10.13 -4.75
N PHE A 76 -7.58 -10.46 -3.80
CA PHE A 76 -6.34 -11.21 -4.04
C PHE A 76 -5.37 -10.56 -5.06
N HIS A 77 -5.52 -9.26 -5.37
CA HIS A 77 -4.61 -8.52 -6.25
C HIS A 77 -3.40 -7.98 -5.49
N LEU A 78 -2.46 -8.89 -5.20
CA LEU A 78 -1.27 -8.61 -4.39
C LEU A 78 -0.10 -8.03 -5.17
N LEU A 79 -0.06 -8.24 -6.49
CA LEU A 79 0.99 -7.69 -7.34
C LEU A 79 0.75 -6.19 -7.55
N VAL A 80 1.66 -5.38 -7.02
CA VAL A 80 1.65 -3.93 -7.19
C VAL A 80 2.91 -3.49 -7.95
N HIS A 81 2.70 -2.78 -9.05
CA HIS A 81 3.76 -2.19 -9.85
C HIS A 81 4.02 -0.75 -9.43
N HIS A 82 5.21 -0.50 -8.88
CA HIS A 82 5.62 0.81 -8.38
C HIS A 82 6.46 1.58 -9.41
N PRO A 83 6.44 2.93 -9.40
CA PRO A 83 7.18 3.75 -10.35
C PRO A 83 8.71 3.66 -10.18
N TYR A 84 9.23 3.10 -9.08
CA TYR A 84 10.68 2.98 -8.85
C TYR A 84 11.40 2.14 -9.90
N GLN A 85 10.76 1.06 -10.37
CA GLN A 85 11.37 0.16 -11.35
C GLN A 85 11.48 0.81 -12.74
N PRO A 86 10.43 1.46 -13.27
CA PRO A 86 10.55 2.27 -14.48
C PRO A 86 11.54 3.44 -14.34
N ILE A 87 11.59 4.13 -13.20
CA ILE A 87 12.59 5.20 -12.96
C ILE A 87 14.02 4.66 -13.09
N TYR A 88 14.29 3.48 -12.55
CA TYR A 88 15.59 2.82 -12.70
C TYR A 88 15.87 2.41 -14.15
N GLY A 89 14.84 1.99 -14.90
CA GLY A 89 14.96 1.76 -16.35
C GLY A 89 15.40 2.99 -17.11
N ILE A 90 14.75 4.13 -16.87
CA ILE A 90 15.11 5.43 -17.48
C ILE A 90 16.54 5.82 -17.11
N TYR A 91 16.94 5.63 -15.85
CA TYR A 91 18.32 5.88 -15.41
C TYR A 91 19.34 5.09 -16.24
N LEU A 92 19.09 3.80 -16.49
CA LEU A 92 19.99 2.96 -17.29
C LEU A 92 20.02 3.36 -18.77
N GLU A 93 18.89 3.74 -19.33
CA GLU A 93 18.81 4.23 -20.72
C GLU A 93 19.60 5.54 -20.88
N VAL A 94 19.39 6.51 -19.99
CA VAL A 94 20.13 7.78 -20.00
C VAL A 94 21.63 7.52 -19.83
N GLN A 95 22.03 6.60 -18.94
CA GLN A 95 23.44 6.23 -18.77
C GLN A 95 24.06 5.65 -20.05
N LYS A 96 23.29 4.93 -20.87
CA LYS A 96 23.76 4.31 -22.11
C LYS A 96 23.81 5.28 -23.29
N PHE A 97 22.79 6.11 -23.45
CA PHE A 97 22.64 6.98 -24.63
C PHE A 97 23.24 8.38 -24.44
N MET A 98 23.32 8.87 -23.20
CA MET A 98 23.80 10.22 -22.90
C MET A 98 25.13 10.13 -22.16
N ASN A 99 26.15 10.86 -22.65
CA ASN A 99 27.47 10.94 -21.99
C ASN A 99 27.45 11.90 -20.79
N VAL A 100 26.48 11.72 -19.89
CA VAL A 100 26.25 12.56 -18.71
C VAL A 100 27.13 12.06 -17.58
N LYS A 101 27.75 12.99 -16.83
CA LYS A 101 28.52 12.65 -15.63
C LYS A 101 27.65 11.83 -14.66
N THR A 102 28.16 10.68 -14.25
CA THR A 102 27.44 9.70 -13.42
C THR A 102 26.95 10.29 -12.09
N ASP A 103 27.66 11.28 -11.54
CA ASP A 103 27.28 11.94 -10.30
C ASP A 103 26.01 12.80 -10.43
N ILE A 104 25.86 13.51 -11.55
CA ILE A 104 24.66 14.31 -11.84
C ILE A 104 23.46 13.36 -12.01
N LEU A 105 23.66 12.26 -12.74
CA LEU A 105 22.61 11.29 -13.01
C LEU A 105 22.10 10.62 -11.72
N LYS A 106 23.00 10.27 -10.79
CA LYS A 106 22.63 9.74 -9.47
C LYS A 106 21.84 10.75 -8.64
N GLN A 107 22.20 12.04 -8.69
CA GLN A 107 21.45 13.08 -8.00
C GLN A 107 20.01 13.20 -8.54
N VAL A 108 19.85 13.23 -9.87
CA VAL A 108 18.54 13.28 -10.54
C VAL A 108 17.71 12.06 -10.16
N TYR A 109 18.29 10.86 -10.22
CA TYR A 109 17.62 9.62 -9.79
C TYR A 109 17.15 9.68 -8.33
N SER A 110 17.99 10.19 -7.42
CA SER A 110 17.64 10.31 -6.01
C SER A 110 16.47 11.28 -5.78
N LYS A 111 16.37 12.34 -6.58
CA LYS A 111 15.27 13.30 -6.52
C LYS A 111 14.00 12.75 -7.16
N ALA A 112 14.10 12.09 -8.31
CA ALA A 112 12.98 11.41 -8.95
C ALA A 112 12.36 10.36 -8.01
N CYS A 113 13.17 9.57 -7.30
CA CYS A 113 12.67 8.66 -6.27
C CYS A 113 11.95 9.37 -5.11
N LYS A 114 12.39 10.57 -4.70
CA LYS A 114 11.69 11.37 -3.67
C LYS A 114 10.35 11.89 -4.16
N ILE A 115 10.25 12.30 -5.42
CA ILE A 115 8.98 12.72 -6.04
C ILE A 115 8.04 11.52 -6.17
N ALA A 116 8.56 10.35 -6.55
CA ALA A 116 7.78 9.11 -6.59
C ALA A 116 7.23 8.72 -5.20
N ASN A 117 7.97 8.98 -4.11
CA ASN A 117 7.42 8.78 -2.76
C ASN A 117 6.27 9.74 -2.44
N ARG A 118 6.31 10.97 -2.99
CA ARG A 118 5.22 11.94 -2.84
C ARG A 118 3.99 11.54 -3.65
N SER A 119 4.16 10.98 -4.85
CA SER A 119 3.02 10.52 -5.66
C SER A 119 2.22 9.42 -4.97
N LEU A 120 2.85 8.62 -4.11
CA LEU A 120 2.14 7.65 -3.26
C LEU A 120 1.21 8.27 -2.21
N THR A 121 1.31 9.56 -1.91
CA THR A 121 0.33 10.23 -1.02
C THR A 121 -0.91 10.74 -1.76
N THR A 122 -0.86 10.75 -3.08
CA THR A 122 -1.90 11.28 -3.97
C THR A 122 -2.62 10.15 -4.72
N ASP A 123 -3.68 10.46 -5.46
CA ASP A 123 -4.48 9.45 -6.18
C ASP A 123 -3.91 9.08 -7.56
N VAL A 124 -2.74 9.64 -7.89
CA VAL A 124 -2.00 9.40 -9.14
C VAL A 124 -1.81 7.90 -9.44
N GLU A 125 -1.61 7.06 -8.43
CA GLU A 125 -1.41 5.61 -8.62
C GLU A 125 -2.64 4.87 -9.15
N PHE A 126 -3.84 5.45 -9.02
CA PHE A 126 -5.09 4.88 -9.56
C PHE A 126 -5.44 5.42 -10.94
N LEU A 127 -4.92 6.59 -11.30
CA LEU A 127 -5.24 7.29 -12.54
C LEU A 127 -4.26 6.98 -13.67
N PHE A 128 -2.99 6.74 -13.35
CA PHE A 128 -1.92 6.63 -14.33
C PHE A 128 -1.08 5.37 -14.18
N SER A 129 -0.49 4.92 -15.29
CA SER A 129 0.43 3.79 -15.29
C SER A 129 1.77 4.14 -14.59
N PRO A 130 2.46 3.17 -13.97
CA PRO A 130 3.72 3.43 -13.27
C PRO A 130 4.82 3.98 -14.20
N ALA A 131 4.78 3.69 -15.50
CA ALA A 131 5.70 4.24 -16.49
C ALA A 131 5.45 5.74 -16.74
N GLN A 132 4.18 6.15 -16.89
CA GLN A 132 3.81 7.58 -17.02
C GLN A 132 4.21 8.37 -15.78
N ILE A 133 3.97 7.82 -14.59
CA ILE A 133 4.37 8.44 -13.31
C ILE A 133 5.90 8.58 -13.25
N ALA A 134 6.64 7.55 -13.64
CA ALA A 134 8.10 7.58 -13.65
C ALA A 134 8.67 8.65 -14.58
N ILE A 135 8.13 8.75 -15.80
CA ILE A 135 8.55 9.79 -16.76
C ILE A 135 8.22 11.18 -16.20
N ALA A 136 7.02 11.39 -15.65
CA ALA A 136 6.64 12.67 -15.06
C ALA A 136 7.57 13.07 -13.89
N CYS A 137 7.94 12.11 -13.03
CA CYS A 137 8.89 12.33 -11.94
C CYS A 137 10.29 12.70 -12.45
N TRP A 138 10.75 12.05 -13.52
CA TRP A 138 12.06 12.29 -14.11
C TRP A 138 12.12 13.64 -14.84
N TYR A 139 11.11 13.94 -15.66
CA TYR A 139 10.98 15.17 -16.43
C TYR A 139 10.84 16.41 -15.54
N SER A 140 10.23 16.28 -14.36
CA SER A 140 10.16 17.38 -13.39
C SER A 140 11.52 17.85 -12.87
N GLU A 141 12.56 16.99 -12.89
CA GLU A 141 13.90 17.31 -12.37
C GLU A 141 14.91 17.56 -13.49
N TYR A 142 14.77 16.83 -14.58
CA TYR A 142 15.63 16.90 -15.75
C TYR A 142 14.89 17.67 -16.83
N LEU A 143 14.83 19.00 -16.70
CA LEU A 143 14.44 19.91 -17.78
C LEU A 143 15.42 19.71 -18.94
N MET A 144 15.18 18.70 -19.76
CA MET A 144 15.72 18.62 -21.10
C MET A 144 14.56 18.78 -22.06
N ASP A 145 14.82 19.63 -23.05
CA ASP A 145 14.02 19.91 -24.24
C ASP A 145 13.99 18.65 -25.15
N MET A 146 13.46 17.56 -24.61
CA MET A 146 13.45 16.25 -25.26
C MET A 146 12.27 16.17 -26.23
N GLY A 147 12.21 17.05 -27.23
CA GLY A 147 11.31 16.94 -28.38
C GLY A 147 9.79 17.05 -28.10
N ASP A 148 9.03 17.22 -29.18
CA ASP A 148 7.58 17.43 -29.16
C ASP A 148 6.81 16.19 -28.66
N PHE A 149 6.69 16.06 -27.34
CA PHE A 149 5.85 15.06 -26.68
C PHE A 149 4.44 15.59 -26.43
N ASN A 150 3.83 16.29 -27.39
CA ASN A 150 2.55 17.00 -27.24
C ASN A 150 1.44 16.22 -26.51
N ARG A 151 1.35 14.89 -26.69
CA ARG A 151 0.36 14.04 -25.97
C ARG A 151 0.77 13.68 -24.54
N LEU A 152 2.06 13.48 -24.29
CA LEU A 152 2.58 13.11 -22.98
C LEU A 152 2.74 14.34 -22.09
N GLU A 153 3.00 15.53 -22.67
CA GLU A 153 3.11 16.77 -21.91
C GLU A 153 1.85 17.10 -21.11
N GLY A 154 0.66 16.93 -21.72
CA GLY A 154 -0.60 17.09 -21.02
C GLY A 154 -0.73 16.16 -19.81
N ILE A 155 -0.48 14.86 -20.01
CA ILE A 155 -0.52 13.85 -18.95
C ILE A 155 0.52 14.13 -17.85
N MET A 156 1.73 14.53 -18.22
CA MET A 156 2.79 14.87 -17.27
C MET A 156 2.43 16.11 -16.45
N ALA A 157 1.79 17.11 -17.05
CA ALA A 157 1.31 18.29 -16.37
C ALA A 157 0.20 17.96 -15.37
N GLU A 158 -0.76 17.10 -15.76
CA GLU A 158 -1.80 16.60 -14.85
C GLU A 158 -1.21 15.87 -13.64
N ILE A 159 -0.30 14.91 -13.89
CA ILE A 159 0.39 14.18 -12.81
C ILE A 159 1.14 15.15 -11.88
N ARG A 160 1.80 16.16 -12.44
CA ARG A 160 2.55 17.15 -11.66
C ARG A 160 1.62 17.97 -10.78
N ASN A 161 0.50 18.45 -11.31
CA ASN A 161 -0.48 19.22 -10.56
C ASN A 161 -1.03 18.41 -9.39
N GLU A 162 -1.31 17.13 -9.61
CA GLU A 162 -1.79 16.22 -8.57
C GLU A 162 -0.72 15.96 -7.51
N ILE A 163 0.55 15.78 -7.88
CA ILE A 163 1.64 15.63 -6.91
C ILE A 163 1.83 16.91 -6.08
N GLN A 164 1.67 18.07 -6.71
CA GLN A 164 1.78 19.37 -6.04
C GLN A 164 0.58 19.69 -5.14
N SER A 165 -0.60 19.13 -5.43
CA SER A 165 -1.79 19.26 -4.59
C SER A 165 -1.66 18.53 -3.25
N SER A 166 -0.64 17.67 -3.09
CA SER A 166 -0.40 16.90 -1.86
C SER A 166 -0.32 17.79 -0.62
N TYR A 167 -1.35 17.72 0.21
CA TYR A 167 -1.48 18.49 1.45
C TYR A 167 -1.31 17.58 2.66
N MET A 168 -0.35 17.91 3.53
CA MET A 168 -0.21 17.27 4.83
C MET A 168 -1.02 18.06 5.87
N PRO A 169 -2.08 17.49 6.48
CA PRO A 169 -2.86 18.19 7.47
C PRO A 169 -2.04 18.46 8.75
N PRO A 170 -2.29 19.59 9.45
CA PRO A 170 -1.63 19.89 10.71
C PRO A 170 -2.00 18.86 11.79
N LYS A 171 -1.08 18.64 12.73
CA LYS A 171 -1.25 17.63 13.79
C LYS A 171 -2.52 17.84 14.62
N GLU A 172 -2.88 19.09 14.88
CA GLU A 172 -4.09 19.47 15.62
C GLU A 172 -5.35 18.91 14.95
N ARG A 173 -5.49 19.14 13.64
CA ARG A 173 -6.61 18.63 12.85
C ARG A 173 -6.66 17.09 12.84
N ILE A 174 -5.50 16.43 12.80
CA ILE A 174 -5.41 14.96 12.88
C ILE A 174 -5.92 14.48 14.25
N MET A 175 -5.53 15.14 15.34
CA MET A 175 -5.97 14.80 16.69
C MET A 175 -7.48 14.95 16.83
N GLU A 176 -8.05 16.08 16.39
CA GLU A 176 -9.50 16.31 16.40
C GLU A 176 -10.27 15.21 15.64
N ILE A 177 -9.81 14.84 14.44
CA ILE A 177 -10.42 13.77 13.65
C ILE A 177 -10.31 12.44 14.38
N SER A 178 -9.16 12.15 15.01
CA SER A 178 -8.96 10.91 15.76
C SER A 178 -9.88 10.80 16.99
N GLU A 179 -10.19 11.92 17.64
CA GLU A 179 -11.14 11.96 18.76
C GLU A 179 -12.57 11.75 18.29
N LYS A 180 -12.95 12.38 17.17
CA LYS A 180 -14.26 12.15 16.54
C LYS A 180 -14.41 10.69 16.12
N LEU A 181 -13.37 10.09 15.55
CA LEU A 181 -13.39 8.70 15.12
C LEU A 181 -13.68 7.74 16.29
N LYS A 182 -13.07 7.95 17.45
CA LYS A 182 -13.31 7.13 18.64
C LYS A 182 -14.78 7.15 19.10
N LYS A 183 -15.51 8.24 18.82
CA LYS A 183 -16.93 8.37 19.18
C LYS A 183 -17.84 7.65 18.20
N CYS A 184 -17.49 7.66 16.92
CA CYS A 184 -18.29 7.08 15.84
C CYS A 184 -17.85 5.66 15.42
N ALA A 185 -16.93 5.04 16.16
CA ALA A 185 -16.39 3.73 15.82
C ALA A 185 -17.45 2.63 15.96
N ASN A 186 -17.57 1.81 14.94
CA ASN A 186 -18.45 0.64 14.97
C ASN A 186 -17.88 -0.44 15.91
N LYS A 187 -18.63 -0.80 16.94
CA LYS A 187 -18.21 -1.76 17.97
C LYS A 187 -18.26 -3.22 17.52
N GLU A 188 -18.96 -3.53 16.42
CA GLU A 188 -19.06 -4.91 15.91
C GLU A 188 -17.81 -5.33 15.15
N HIS A 189 -17.17 -4.38 14.44
CA HIS A 189 -15.97 -4.62 13.64
C HIS A 189 -14.67 -4.25 14.36
N ASP A 190 -14.75 -3.76 15.61
CA ASP A 190 -13.59 -3.50 16.46
C ASP A 190 -13.03 -4.82 17.01
N PRO A 191 -11.79 -5.22 16.65
CA PRO A 191 -11.17 -6.45 17.13
C PRO A 191 -11.00 -6.54 18.65
N THR A 192 -11.04 -5.40 19.34
CA THR A 192 -10.91 -5.34 20.81
C THR A 192 -12.23 -5.51 21.54
N SER A 193 -13.36 -5.26 20.85
CA SER A 193 -14.71 -5.35 21.39
C SER A 193 -15.12 -6.80 21.69
N ASP A 194 -15.87 -6.98 22.77
CA ASP A 194 -16.36 -8.31 23.17
C ASP A 194 -17.39 -8.86 22.19
N LEU A 195 -18.10 -7.99 21.46
CA LEU A 195 -19.02 -8.39 20.38
C LEU A 195 -18.27 -9.10 19.25
N TYR A 196 -17.18 -8.49 18.76
CA TYR A 196 -16.31 -9.09 17.74
C TYR A 196 -15.79 -10.45 18.20
N LYS A 197 -15.29 -10.55 19.44
CA LYS A 197 -14.82 -11.83 19.99
C LYS A 197 -15.95 -12.85 20.05
N GLY A 198 -17.16 -12.48 20.46
CA GLY A 198 -18.33 -13.37 20.51
C GLY A 198 -18.67 -13.98 19.15
N TYR A 199 -18.75 -13.15 18.10
CA TYR A 199 -19.00 -13.62 16.73
C TYR A 199 -17.94 -14.63 16.25
N TRP A 200 -16.65 -14.36 16.47
CA TRP A 200 -15.58 -15.24 16.02
C TRP A 200 -15.34 -16.47 16.90
N HIS A 201 -15.68 -16.43 18.19
CA HIS A 201 -15.67 -17.63 19.05
C HIS A 201 -16.76 -18.61 18.62
N GLY A 202 -17.94 -18.12 18.22
CA GLY A 202 -18.98 -18.97 17.61
C GLY A 202 -18.51 -19.66 16.32
N TYR A 203 -17.77 -18.93 15.48
CA TYR A 203 -17.21 -19.48 14.23
C TYR A 203 -16.10 -20.52 14.48
N LYS A 204 -15.27 -20.35 15.52
CA LYS A 204 -14.28 -21.36 15.92
C LYS A 204 -14.96 -22.62 16.47
N SER A 205 -15.99 -22.47 17.31
CA SER A 205 -16.73 -23.60 17.87
C SER A 205 -17.45 -24.44 16.80
N HIS A 206 -17.85 -23.84 15.67
CA HIS A 206 -18.41 -24.57 14.53
C HIS A 206 -17.38 -25.33 13.68
N LYS A 207 -16.09 -24.98 13.74
CA LYS A 207 -15.02 -25.75 13.08
C LYS A 207 -14.63 -27.03 13.84
N ASP A 208 -15.05 -27.15 15.10
CA ASP A 208 -14.78 -28.30 15.97
C ASP A 208 -15.87 -29.39 15.90
N LEU A 209 -16.86 -29.25 15.01
CA LEU A 209 -17.75 -30.37 14.68
C LEU A 209 -16.95 -31.42 13.89
N PRO A 210 -17.04 -32.72 14.25
CA PRO A 210 -16.24 -33.75 13.60
C PRO A 210 -16.57 -33.75 12.10
N LYS A 211 -15.52 -33.75 11.26
CA LYS A 211 -15.65 -34.01 9.82
C LYS A 211 -16.48 -35.28 9.67
N GLN A 212 -17.71 -35.16 9.15
CA GLN A 212 -18.47 -36.34 8.72
C GLN A 212 -17.61 -37.06 7.68
N SER A 213 -17.23 -38.27 8.03
CA SER A 213 -16.45 -39.18 7.21
C SER A 213 -17.34 -39.73 6.10
N ASP A 214 -17.59 -38.95 5.06
CA ASP A 214 -18.19 -39.47 3.83
C ASP A 214 -17.09 -39.97 2.90
N HIS A 215 -16.51 -41.11 3.30
CA HIS A 215 -15.91 -42.06 2.37
C HIS A 215 -16.83 -43.27 2.29
N THR A 216 -18.02 -43.10 1.70
CA THR A 216 -18.72 -44.21 1.06
C THR A 216 -18.24 -44.29 -0.38
N VAL A 217 -17.29 -45.20 -0.55
CA VAL A 217 -16.90 -45.89 -1.77
C VAL A 217 -18.11 -46.04 -2.71
N PHE A 218 -18.07 -45.39 -3.87
CA PHE A 218 -18.83 -45.83 -5.02
C PHE A 218 -17.98 -46.91 -5.71
N GLU A 219 -18.26 -48.17 -5.38
CA GLU A 219 -17.92 -49.33 -6.20
C GLU A 219 -19.21 -50.01 -6.64
N ASN A 220 -19.26 -50.24 -7.96
CA ASN A 220 -20.26 -50.93 -8.80
C ASN A 220 -21.45 -50.11 -9.30
#